data_AF-A0A968ZR50-F1
#
_entry.id   AF-A0A968ZR50-F1
#
_cell.length_a   1.000
_cell.length_b   1.000
_cell.length_c   1.000
_cell.angle_alpha   90.00
_cell.angle_beta   90.00
_cell.angle_gamma   90.00
#
_symmetry.space_group_name_H-M   'P 1'
#
loop_
_entity.id
_entity.type
_entity.pdbx_description
1 polymer ?
#
loop_
_entity_poly.entity_id
_entity_poly.type
_entity_poly.pdbx_seq_one_letter_code
_entity_poly.pdbx_strand_id
1 'polypeptide(L)'
;MTSVVPDFQIANSSDQPNAGLSAAQALDLPSLNARFERSTATELIEWGHQTFGEALVMSTSFGIQSAVMLELVTSVIPDIPIIWVDTGYLPAETYLFAEQLTKRLSLNLKVYQSAISPARMETLYGRLWEEGTAEAFDRYDEMRKVEPMQRALKDLGALAWLTGLRADQTEHRKTLGRIAMQEARYKLLPILYWNSKDIYEYLKAHDLPYHPLWEQGYVSVGDWHSSRPLGVDDTDGRATRFNGLKQECGIHIPRTPEEAESLNSSSL
;
A
#
# COMPACT_ATOMS: atom_id res chain seq x y z
N MET A 1 -25.93 45.07 27.80
CA MET A 1 -25.65 43.68 27.42
C MET A 1 -24.76 43.73 26.20
N THR A 2 -23.45 43.72 26.41
CA THR A 2 -22.44 43.88 25.37
C THR A 2 -21.60 42.61 25.42
N SER A 3 -21.77 41.76 24.41
CA SER A 3 -21.11 40.46 24.29
C SER A 3 -19.65 40.69 23.86
N VAL A 4 -18.71 40.26 24.70
CA VAL A 4 -17.29 40.21 24.41
C VAL A 4 -17.02 38.86 23.75
N VAL A 5 -16.61 38.89 22.49
CA VAL A 5 -16.08 37.73 21.76
C VAL A 5 -14.57 37.72 22.01
N PRO A 6 -13.94 36.61 22.43
CA PRO A 6 -12.49 36.58 22.61
C PRO A 6 -11.79 36.45 21.24
N ASP A 7 -10.86 37.37 20.98
CA ASP A 7 -9.89 37.30 19.90
C ASP A 7 -9.01 36.06 20.05
N PHE A 8 -9.15 35.10 19.14
CA PHE A 8 -8.15 34.05 18.94
C PHE A 8 -6.99 34.63 18.14
N GLN A 9 -5.89 34.95 18.84
CA GLN A 9 -4.61 35.24 18.20
C GLN A 9 -4.09 33.98 17.50
N ILE A 10 -4.15 34.00 16.17
CA ILE A 10 -3.41 33.07 15.32
C ILE A 10 -1.93 33.45 15.48
N ALA A 11 -1.18 32.62 16.19
CA ALA A 11 0.26 32.73 16.24
C ALA A 11 0.82 32.45 14.84
N ASN A 12 1.30 33.51 14.19
CA ASN A 12 2.10 33.43 12.97
C ASN A 12 3.43 32.70 13.27
N SER A 13 3.48 31.39 13.11
CA SER A 13 4.76 30.67 12.98
C SER A 13 5.25 30.78 11.55
N SER A 14 5.83 31.93 11.25
CA SER A 14 6.62 32.15 10.03
C SER A 14 8.01 31.56 10.25
N ASP A 15 8.13 30.24 10.11
CA ASP A 15 9.43 29.59 9.85
C ASP A 15 9.21 28.15 9.36
N GLN A 16 9.11 27.98 8.03
CA GLN A 16 9.37 26.71 7.38
C GLN A 16 10.14 27.00 6.08
N PRO A 17 11.47 26.92 6.09
CA PRO A 17 12.21 26.91 4.84
C PRO A 17 11.85 25.61 4.11
N ASN A 18 11.46 25.76 2.85
CA ASN A 18 11.23 24.69 1.89
C ASN A 18 12.58 23.99 1.61
N ALA A 19 12.98 23.09 2.51
CA ALA A 19 14.22 22.35 2.44
C ALA A 19 13.87 20.88 2.19
N GLY A 20 13.81 20.49 0.92
CA GLY A 20 13.78 19.08 0.55
C GLY A 20 14.91 18.34 1.29
N LEU A 21 14.60 17.17 1.84
CA LEU A 21 15.59 16.37 2.56
C LEU A 21 16.81 16.15 1.68
N SER A 22 17.98 16.62 2.13
CA SER A 22 19.23 16.12 1.58
C SER A 22 19.33 14.63 1.89
N ALA A 23 19.90 13.85 0.97
CA ALA A 23 20.09 12.40 1.13
C ALA A 23 20.90 11.98 2.39
N ALA A 24 21.40 12.93 3.19
CA ALA A 24 22.23 12.72 4.36
C ALA A 24 21.52 12.87 5.72
N GLN A 25 20.24 13.28 5.78
CA GLN A 25 19.52 13.43 7.05
C GLN A 25 18.52 12.29 7.27
N ALA A 26 18.82 11.43 8.25
CA ALA A 26 17.89 10.44 8.74
C ALA A 26 16.78 11.13 9.55
N LEU A 27 15.53 10.75 9.30
CA LEU A 27 14.37 11.24 10.03
C LEU A 27 14.28 10.57 11.41
N ASP A 28 13.87 11.34 12.41
CA ASP A 28 13.57 10.82 13.75
C ASP A 28 12.20 10.13 13.75
N LEU A 29 12.20 8.82 13.44
CA LEU A 29 10.97 8.02 13.33
C LEU A 29 10.15 7.96 14.63
N PRO A 30 10.73 7.77 15.83
CA PRO A 30 9.97 7.85 17.07
C PRO A 30 9.21 9.16 17.23
N SER A 31 9.87 10.31 17.07
CA SER A 31 9.21 11.62 17.22
C SER A 31 8.15 11.85 16.15
N LEU A 32 8.42 11.45 14.90
CA LEU A 32 7.44 11.59 13.82
C LEU A 32 6.23 10.68 14.04
N ASN A 33 6.41 9.43 14.46
CA ASN A 33 5.28 8.54 14.75
C ASN A 33 4.44 9.07 15.92
N ALA A 34 5.06 9.59 16.98
CA ALA A 34 4.33 10.24 18.07
C ALA A 34 3.53 11.47 17.59
N ARG A 35 4.11 12.28 16.69
CA ARG A 35 3.40 13.42 16.07
C ARG A 35 2.20 12.96 15.25
N PHE A 36 2.39 11.98 14.36
CA PHE A 36 1.37 11.55 13.42
C PHE A 36 0.39 10.52 13.99
N GLU A 37 0.56 10.04 15.22
CA GLU A 37 -0.37 9.09 15.85
C GLU A 37 -1.82 9.59 15.84
N ARG A 38 -2.03 10.89 16.07
CA ARG A 38 -3.36 11.54 16.14
C ARG A 38 -3.70 12.43 14.93
N SER A 39 -2.82 12.49 13.94
CA SER A 39 -3.04 13.27 12.73
C SER A 39 -4.04 12.60 11.79
N THR A 40 -4.67 13.39 10.93
CA THR A 40 -5.50 12.86 9.84
C THR A 40 -4.65 12.12 8.79
N ALA A 41 -5.30 11.38 7.89
CA ALA A 41 -4.62 10.76 6.76
C ALA A 41 -4.04 11.81 5.79
N THR A 42 -4.82 12.86 5.54
CA THR A 42 -4.43 14.02 4.71
C THR A 42 -3.18 14.71 5.24
N GLU A 43 -3.11 15.01 6.54
CA GLU A 43 -1.94 15.67 7.14
C GLU A 43 -0.64 14.87 6.95
N LEU A 44 -0.70 13.53 7.00
CA LEU A 44 0.48 12.69 6.75
C LEU A 44 0.89 12.72 5.28
N ILE A 45 -0.09 12.73 4.36
CA ILE A 45 0.16 12.80 2.91
C ILE A 45 0.79 14.15 2.54
N GLU A 46 0.22 15.25 3.05
CA GLU A 46 0.75 16.60 2.86
C GLU A 46 2.17 16.73 3.38
N TRP A 47 2.43 16.26 4.61
CA TRP A 47 3.78 16.26 5.17
C TRP A 47 4.74 15.42 4.33
N GLY A 48 4.33 14.23 3.89
CA GLY A 48 5.13 13.39 3.02
C GLY A 48 5.50 14.13 1.73
N HIS A 49 4.55 14.82 1.11
CA HIS A 49 4.79 15.58 -0.11
C HIS A 49 5.76 16.74 0.10
N GLN A 50 5.58 17.51 1.18
CA GLN A 50 6.48 18.61 1.54
C GLN A 50 7.90 18.13 1.83
N THR A 51 8.03 16.93 2.41
CA THR A 51 9.30 16.37 2.87
C THR A 51 10.11 15.73 1.75
N PHE A 52 9.45 14.97 0.87
CA PHE A 52 10.10 14.15 -0.15
C PHE A 52 9.92 14.69 -1.58
N GLY A 53 9.01 15.63 -1.81
CA GLY A 53 8.77 16.24 -3.12
C GLY A 53 8.48 15.21 -4.21
N GLU A 54 9.22 15.30 -5.33
CA GLU A 54 9.12 14.39 -6.46
C GLU A 54 9.58 12.95 -6.16
N ALA A 55 10.36 12.75 -5.08
CA ALA A 55 10.81 11.43 -4.65
C ALA A 55 9.77 10.69 -3.80
N LEU A 56 8.58 11.25 -3.62
CA LEU A 56 7.42 10.57 -3.04
C LEU A 56 6.61 9.89 -4.13
N VAL A 57 6.41 8.58 -3.98
CA VAL A 57 5.54 7.80 -4.84
C VAL A 57 4.42 7.15 -4.03
N MET A 58 3.41 6.62 -4.71
CA MET A 58 2.40 5.75 -4.11
C MET A 58 2.47 4.37 -4.77
N SER A 59 2.05 3.34 -4.05
CA SER A 59 1.81 2.01 -4.64
C SER A 59 0.35 1.59 -4.50
N THR A 60 -0.15 0.86 -5.49
CA THR A 60 -1.49 0.27 -5.47
C THR A 60 -1.46 -1.15 -6.03
N SER A 61 -2.29 -2.02 -5.47
CA SER A 61 -2.59 -3.34 -6.03
C SER A 61 -3.93 -3.36 -6.78
N PHE A 62 -4.65 -2.23 -6.81
CA PHE A 62 -6.06 -2.16 -7.21
C PHE A 62 -6.94 -3.23 -6.52
N GLY A 63 -6.62 -3.53 -5.27
CA GLY A 63 -7.38 -4.46 -4.45
C GLY A 63 -8.72 -3.88 -3.97
N ILE A 64 -9.42 -4.66 -3.16
CA ILE A 64 -10.78 -4.41 -2.69
C ILE A 64 -11.03 -2.96 -2.21
N GLN A 65 -10.07 -2.38 -1.51
CA GLN A 65 -10.20 -1.06 -0.89
C GLN A 65 -9.25 -0.01 -1.50
N SER A 66 -8.57 -0.32 -2.62
CA SER A 66 -7.57 0.58 -3.20
C SER A 66 -8.13 1.92 -3.68
N ALA A 67 -9.43 1.99 -4.01
CA ALA A 67 -10.08 3.23 -4.42
C ALA A 67 -9.94 4.36 -3.38
N VAL A 68 -10.03 4.02 -2.08
CA VAL A 68 -9.89 5.01 -0.99
C VAL A 68 -8.53 5.69 -1.04
N MET A 69 -7.45 4.91 -1.02
CA MET A 69 -6.11 5.48 -1.02
C MET A 69 -5.78 6.22 -2.31
N LEU A 70 -6.27 5.73 -3.45
CA LEU A 70 -6.05 6.39 -4.73
C LEU A 70 -6.70 7.77 -4.75
N GLU A 71 -7.97 7.87 -4.35
CA GLU A 71 -8.68 9.15 -4.33
C GLU A 71 -8.13 10.07 -3.23
N LEU A 72 -7.90 9.54 -2.02
CA LEU A 72 -7.35 10.32 -0.91
C LEU A 72 -6.00 10.93 -1.25
N VAL A 73 -5.09 10.18 -1.86
CA VAL A 73 -3.76 10.69 -2.19
C VAL A 73 -3.81 11.65 -3.38
N THR A 74 -4.59 11.35 -4.42
CA THR A 74 -4.68 12.22 -5.61
C THR A 74 -5.49 13.49 -5.38
N SER A 75 -6.38 13.53 -4.39
CA SER A 75 -7.02 14.79 -3.97
C SER A 75 -6.04 15.78 -3.33
N VAL A 76 -4.94 15.27 -2.76
CA VAL A 76 -3.86 16.08 -2.14
C VAL A 76 -2.71 16.33 -3.12
N ILE A 77 -2.31 15.31 -3.87
CA ILE A 77 -1.16 15.32 -4.79
C ILE A 77 -1.61 14.76 -6.15
N PRO A 78 -2.27 15.57 -7.00
CA PRO A 78 -2.93 15.08 -8.21
C PRO A 78 -2.05 14.30 -9.18
N ASP A 79 -0.77 14.69 -9.33
CA ASP A 79 0.16 14.09 -10.31
C ASP A 79 1.19 13.14 -9.67
N ILE A 80 0.96 12.66 -8.44
CA ILE A 80 1.88 11.72 -7.79
C ILE A 80 2.07 10.45 -8.63
N PRO A 81 3.31 9.97 -8.85
CA PRO A 81 3.54 8.71 -9.52
C PRO A 81 2.96 7.54 -8.70
N ILE A 82 2.04 6.79 -9.30
CA ILE A 82 1.40 5.63 -8.69
C ILE A 82 1.95 4.36 -9.33
N ILE A 83 2.73 3.60 -8.57
CA ILE A 83 3.28 2.32 -8.99
C ILE A 83 2.19 1.26 -8.91
N TRP A 84 1.96 0.58 -10.02
CA TRP A 84 1.22 -0.68 -10.05
C TRP A 84 2.10 -1.80 -10.58
N VAL A 85 2.28 -2.83 -9.76
CA VAL A 85 2.95 -4.06 -10.19
C VAL A 85 1.90 -4.98 -10.80
N ASP A 86 1.92 -5.07 -12.12
CA ASP A 86 1.10 -5.99 -12.88
C ASP A 86 1.79 -7.36 -12.94
N THR A 87 1.29 -8.28 -12.14
CA THR A 87 1.82 -9.64 -12.05
C THR A 87 1.45 -10.49 -13.26
N GLY A 88 0.62 -10.02 -14.20
CA GLY A 88 0.08 -10.83 -15.30
C GLY A 88 -0.85 -11.97 -14.87
N TYR A 89 -1.17 -12.08 -13.58
CA TYR A 89 -2.06 -13.09 -12.99
C TYR A 89 -3.17 -12.45 -12.14
N LEU A 90 -3.44 -11.14 -12.31
CA LEU A 90 -4.56 -10.51 -11.63
C LEU A 90 -5.90 -10.95 -12.26
N PRO A 91 -7.01 -10.96 -11.51
CA PRO A 91 -8.34 -11.20 -12.07
C PRO A 91 -8.71 -10.15 -13.12
N ALA A 92 -9.56 -10.54 -14.09
CA ALA A 92 -10.04 -9.62 -15.12
C ALA A 92 -10.76 -8.40 -14.50
N GLU A 93 -11.49 -8.62 -13.42
CA GLU A 93 -12.16 -7.60 -12.62
C GLU A 93 -11.18 -6.55 -12.09
N THR A 94 -9.98 -6.96 -11.67
CA THR A 94 -8.95 -6.04 -11.17
C THR A 94 -8.39 -5.16 -12.29
N TYR A 95 -8.17 -5.72 -13.49
CA TYR A 95 -7.75 -4.91 -14.65
C TYR A 95 -8.83 -3.90 -15.07
N LEU A 96 -10.08 -4.33 -15.13
CA LEU A 96 -11.20 -3.44 -15.47
C LEU A 96 -11.39 -2.33 -14.43
N PHE A 97 -11.26 -2.68 -13.15
CA PHE A 97 -11.32 -1.73 -12.04
C PHE A 97 -10.15 -0.74 -12.07
N ALA A 98 -8.94 -1.21 -12.38
CA ALA A 98 -7.76 -0.36 -12.54
C ALA A 98 -7.96 0.65 -13.67
N GLU A 99 -8.44 0.21 -14.83
CA GLU A 99 -8.72 1.08 -15.98
C GLU A 99 -9.82 2.13 -15.64
N GLN A 100 -10.88 1.70 -14.95
CA GLN A 100 -11.96 2.58 -14.51
C GLN A 100 -11.44 3.68 -13.56
N LEU A 101 -10.69 3.30 -12.52
CA LEU A 101 -10.16 4.25 -11.54
C LEU A 101 -9.09 5.16 -12.15
N THR A 102 -8.25 4.62 -13.03
CA THR A 102 -7.21 5.39 -13.74
C THR A 102 -7.83 6.56 -14.51
N LYS A 103 -8.92 6.29 -15.24
CA LYS A 103 -9.66 7.33 -15.96
C LYS A 103 -10.41 8.27 -15.02
N ARG A 104 -11.15 7.72 -14.05
CA ARG A 104 -11.99 8.50 -13.13
C ARG A 104 -11.17 9.49 -12.30
N LEU A 105 -10.01 9.07 -11.83
CA LEU A 105 -9.15 9.85 -10.92
C LEU A 105 -7.96 10.52 -11.65
N SER A 106 -7.87 10.39 -12.97
CA SER A 106 -6.76 10.92 -13.78
C SER A 106 -5.38 10.51 -13.25
N LEU A 107 -5.21 9.23 -12.92
CA LEU A 107 -4.02 8.73 -12.22
C LEU A 107 -2.76 8.82 -13.10
N ASN A 108 -1.66 9.32 -12.53
CA ASN A 108 -0.31 9.18 -13.09
C ASN A 108 0.24 7.76 -12.84
N LEU A 109 -0.38 6.79 -13.51
CA LEU A 109 -0.11 5.37 -13.29
C LEU A 109 1.19 4.94 -13.96
N LYS A 110 2.07 4.29 -13.20
CA LYS A 110 3.32 3.69 -13.65
C LYS A 110 3.22 2.17 -13.52
N VAL A 111 2.99 1.50 -14.65
CA VAL A 111 2.83 0.04 -14.70
C VAL A 111 4.20 -0.63 -14.81
N TYR A 112 4.51 -1.52 -13.86
CA TYR A 112 5.72 -2.33 -13.86
C TYR A 112 5.35 -3.80 -13.92
N GLN A 113 6.01 -4.52 -14.82
CA GLN A 113 5.84 -5.95 -15.03
C GLN A 113 7.20 -6.65 -14.92
N SER A 114 7.15 -7.97 -14.72
CA SER A 114 8.32 -8.84 -14.85
C SER A 114 8.92 -8.77 -16.26
N ALA A 115 10.25 -8.89 -16.36
CA ALA A 115 10.96 -8.92 -17.65
C ALA A 115 10.63 -10.17 -18.51
N ILE A 116 10.05 -11.21 -17.92
CA ILE A 116 9.52 -12.37 -18.64
C ILE A 116 8.00 -12.40 -18.58
N SER A 117 7.35 -12.81 -19.68
CA SER A 117 5.89 -12.96 -19.71
C SER A 117 5.42 -14.15 -18.86
N PRO A 118 4.13 -14.19 -18.43
CA PRO A 118 3.52 -15.37 -17.82
C PRO A 118 3.80 -16.67 -18.58
N ALA A 119 3.53 -16.68 -19.89
CA ALA A 119 3.75 -17.86 -20.74
C ALA A 119 5.23 -18.31 -20.76
N ARG A 120 6.18 -17.36 -20.76
CA ARG A 120 7.61 -17.69 -20.72
C ARG A 120 8.02 -18.22 -19.35
N MET A 121 7.51 -17.65 -18.27
CA MET A 121 7.76 -18.15 -16.91
C MET A 121 7.26 -19.58 -16.77
N GLU A 122 6.02 -19.86 -17.18
CA GLU A 122 5.42 -21.18 -17.11
C GLU A 122 6.17 -22.21 -17.97
N THR A 123 6.68 -21.80 -19.14
CA THR A 123 7.49 -22.68 -19.99
C THR A 123 8.83 -23.05 -19.35
N LEU A 124 9.47 -22.10 -18.65
CA LEU A 124 10.81 -22.28 -18.08
C LEU A 124 10.80 -22.92 -16.69
N TYR A 125 9.77 -22.64 -15.90
CA TYR A 125 9.74 -22.95 -14.47
C TYR A 125 8.45 -23.64 -14.04
N GLY A 126 7.52 -23.92 -14.96
CA GLY A 126 6.21 -24.42 -14.60
C GLY A 126 5.34 -23.38 -13.90
N ARG A 127 4.19 -23.84 -13.42
CA ARG A 127 3.25 -23.01 -12.64
C ARG A 127 3.69 -23.07 -11.20
N LEU A 128 4.66 -22.23 -10.85
CA LEU A 128 5.34 -22.21 -9.53
C LEU A 128 4.38 -22.23 -8.32
N TRP A 129 3.19 -21.67 -8.45
CA TRP A 129 2.16 -21.68 -7.39
C TRP A 129 1.48 -23.04 -7.17
N GLU A 130 1.61 -23.99 -8.10
CA GLU A 130 1.06 -25.35 -8.00
C GLU A 130 2.04 -26.33 -7.34
N GLU A 131 3.31 -25.97 -7.20
CA GLU A 131 4.35 -26.85 -6.62
C GLU A 131 4.20 -27.03 -5.11
N GLY A 132 3.56 -26.07 -4.42
CA GLY A 132 3.28 -26.17 -2.98
C GLY A 132 4.52 -26.06 -2.08
N THR A 133 5.66 -25.63 -2.61
CA THR A 133 6.90 -25.42 -1.83
C THR A 133 7.13 -23.94 -1.54
N ALA A 134 7.82 -23.64 -0.44
CA ALA A 134 8.18 -22.27 -0.07
C ALA A 134 9.12 -21.65 -1.12
N GLU A 135 10.06 -22.44 -1.64
CA GLU A 135 11.05 -22.02 -2.64
C GLU A 135 10.39 -21.63 -3.97
N ALA A 136 9.40 -22.41 -4.43
CA ALA A 136 8.67 -22.08 -5.66
C ALA A 136 7.83 -20.81 -5.49
N PHE A 137 7.19 -20.67 -4.33
CA PHE A 137 6.43 -19.47 -4.00
C PHE A 137 7.32 -18.22 -3.94
N ASP A 138 8.48 -18.30 -3.26
CA ASP A 138 9.42 -17.19 -3.15
C ASP A 138 10.00 -16.81 -4.51
N ARG A 139 10.27 -17.80 -5.37
CA ARG A 139 10.68 -17.56 -6.75
C ARG A 139 9.60 -16.83 -7.54
N TYR A 140 8.33 -17.24 -7.42
CA TYR A 140 7.22 -16.56 -8.06
C TYR A 140 7.10 -15.10 -7.59
N ASP A 141 7.11 -14.89 -6.28
CA ASP A 141 6.98 -13.57 -5.67
C ASP A 141 8.15 -12.66 -6.06
N GLU A 142 9.39 -13.16 -6.07
CA GLU A 142 10.55 -12.40 -6.52
C GLU A 142 10.38 -11.95 -7.98
N MET A 143 10.02 -12.87 -8.88
CA MET A 143 9.94 -12.59 -10.32
C MET A 143 8.75 -11.71 -10.71
N ARG A 144 7.60 -11.87 -10.05
CA ARG A 144 6.34 -11.21 -10.44
C ARG A 144 5.99 -9.99 -9.59
N LYS A 145 6.55 -9.86 -8.38
CA LYS A 145 6.14 -8.83 -7.42
C LYS A 145 7.31 -8.01 -6.90
N VAL A 146 8.32 -8.66 -6.31
CA VAL A 146 9.41 -7.96 -5.60
C VAL A 146 10.35 -7.27 -6.58
N GLU A 147 10.87 -7.96 -7.60
CA GLU A 147 11.77 -7.35 -8.59
C GLU A 147 11.10 -6.17 -9.32
N PRO A 148 9.87 -6.28 -9.86
CA PRO A 148 9.24 -5.16 -10.54
C PRO A 148 9.00 -3.96 -9.62
N MET A 149 8.64 -4.19 -8.35
CA MET A 149 8.49 -3.12 -7.36
C MET A 149 9.81 -2.41 -7.07
N GLN A 150 10.89 -3.17 -6.84
CA GLN A 150 12.19 -2.60 -6.51
C GLN A 150 12.77 -1.82 -7.68
N ARG A 151 12.58 -2.32 -8.90
CA ARG A 151 12.91 -1.59 -10.13
C ARG A 151 12.08 -0.31 -10.25
N ALA A 152 10.77 -0.36 -10.00
CA ALA A 152 9.91 0.83 -10.02
C ALA A 152 10.39 1.92 -9.05
N LEU A 153 10.68 1.55 -7.81
CA LEU A 153 11.17 2.46 -6.79
C LEU A 153 12.54 3.07 -7.16
N LYS A 154 13.39 2.30 -7.85
CA LYS A 154 14.69 2.78 -8.33
C LYS A 154 14.54 3.72 -9.53
N ASP A 155 13.77 3.32 -10.54
CA ASP A 155 13.58 4.06 -11.78
C ASP A 155 12.90 5.42 -11.53
N LEU A 156 12.02 5.50 -10.52
CA LEU A 156 11.36 6.74 -10.09
C LEU A 156 12.17 7.54 -9.06
N GLY A 157 13.37 7.09 -8.65
CA GLY A 157 14.18 7.78 -7.64
C GLY A 157 13.49 7.90 -6.28
N ALA A 158 12.60 6.96 -5.94
CA ALA A 158 11.76 7.06 -4.76
C ALA A 158 12.58 6.97 -3.46
N LEU A 159 12.44 7.97 -2.61
CA LEU A 159 12.96 7.99 -1.24
C LEU A 159 11.89 7.62 -0.21
N ALA A 160 10.61 7.82 -0.56
CA ALA A 160 9.48 7.41 0.25
C ALA A 160 8.34 6.87 -0.61
N TRP A 161 7.54 5.96 -0.06
CA TRP A 161 6.30 5.55 -0.72
C TRP A 161 5.10 5.46 0.23
N LEU A 162 3.94 5.86 -0.30
CA LEU A 162 2.62 5.70 0.32
C LEU A 162 2.03 4.34 -0.03
N THR A 163 1.41 3.68 0.95
CA THR A 163 0.69 2.42 0.75
C THR A 163 -0.55 2.31 1.62
N GLY A 164 -1.57 1.62 1.12
CA GLY A 164 -2.86 1.42 1.79
C GLY A 164 -2.91 0.27 2.78
N LEU A 165 -1.89 0.11 3.62
CA LEU A 165 -1.92 -0.91 4.68
C LEU A 165 -2.77 -0.43 5.85
N ARG A 166 -3.54 -1.33 6.44
CA ARG A 166 -4.31 -1.12 7.67
C ARG A 166 -3.86 -2.09 8.76
N ALA A 167 -3.89 -1.64 10.01
CA ALA A 167 -3.43 -2.36 11.19
C ALA A 167 -4.29 -3.59 11.50
N ASP A 168 -5.59 -3.54 11.19
CA ASP A 168 -6.55 -4.61 11.47
C ASP A 168 -6.53 -5.75 10.43
N GLN A 169 -5.58 -5.74 9.50
CA GLN A 169 -5.45 -6.76 8.48
C GLN A 169 -4.60 -7.96 8.90
N THR A 170 -3.61 -7.79 9.78
CA THR A 170 -2.79 -8.87 10.37
C THR A 170 -2.25 -8.46 11.74
N GLU A 171 -1.89 -9.42 12.60
CA GLU A 171 -1.26 -9.11 13.90
C GLU A 171 0.06 -8.33 13.74
N HIS A 172 0.86 -8.65 12.73
CA HIS A 172 2.08 -7.90 12.44
C HIS A 172 1.78 -6.43 12.13
N ARG A 173 0.75 -6.13 11.34
CA ARG A 173 0.42 -4.75 10.96
C ARG A 173 0.00 -3.89 12.15
N LYS A 174 -0.44 -4.48 13.26
CA LYS A 174 -0.76 -3.76 14.50
C LYS A 174 0.47 -3.15 15.18
N THR A 175 1.67 -3.68 14.92
CA THR A 175 2.90 -3.16 15.51
C THR A 175 3.54 -2.02 14.69
N LEU A 176 3.00 -1.74 13.50
CA LEU A 176 3.53 -0.72 12.62
C LEU A 176 3.23 0.70 13.13
N GLY A 177 4.22 1.58 12.98
CA GLY A 177 3.99 3.02 13.01
C GLY A 177 3.49 3.52 11.64
N ARG A 178 2.86 4.71 11.62
CA ARG A 178 2.43 5.34 10.36
C ARG A 178 3.59 5.71 9.43
N ILE A 179 4.80 5.82 9.99
CA ILE A 179 6.04 6.07 9.26
C ILE A 179 7.04 4.99 9.66
N ALA A 180 7.48 4.20 8.69
CA ALA A 180 8.49 3.17 8.88
C ALA A 180 9.64 3.36 7.89
N MET A 181 10.76 2.69 8.14
CA MET A 181 11.83 2.54 7.16
C MET A 181 11.84 1.09 6.69
N GLN A 182 11.84 0.89 5.39
CA GLN A 182 12.01 -0.43 4.76
C GLN A 182 13.22 -0.32 3.84
N GLU A 183 14.28 -1.07 4.17
CA GLU A 183 15.60 -0.93 3.55
C GLU A 183 16.14 0.51 3.67
N ALA A 184 16.28 1.22 2.54
CA ALA A 184 16.78 2.59 2.47
C ALA A 184 15.68 3.61 2.11
N ARG A 185 14.40 3.24 2.26
CA ARG A 185 13.26 4.09 1.88
C ARG A 185 12.25 4.22 3.01
N TYR A 186 11.61 5.37 3.11
CA TYR A 186 10.53 5.60 4.05
C TYR A 186 9.22 5.04 3.50
N LYS A 187 8.40 4.52 4.40
CA LYS A 187 7.09 3.96 4.09
C LYS A 187 6.04 4.69 4.92
N LEU A 188 5.07 5.28 4.23
CA LEU A 188 4.01 6.09 4.82
C LEU A 188 2.69 5.33 4.73
N LEU A 189 1.99 5.22 5.87
CA LEU A 189 0.76 4.45 6.04
C LEU A 189 -0.40 5.38 6.47
N PRO A 190 -0.97 6.20 5.57
CA PRO A 190 -1.95 7.24 5.94
C PRO A 190 -3.21 6.70 6.60
N ILE A 191 -3.68 5.54 6.16
CA ILE A 191 -4.91 4.90 6.65
C ILE A 191 -4.64 3.76 7.62
N LEU A 192 -3.45 3.69 8.22
CA LEU A 192 -3.04 2.55 9.08
C LEU A 192 -4.08 2.24 10.16
N TYR A 193 -4.65 3.26 10.78
CA TYR A 193 -5.60 3.13 11.88
C TYR A 193 -7.06 3.21 11.44
N TRP A 194 -7.34 3.25 10.13
CA TRP A 194 -8.71 3.21 9.62
C TRP A 194 -9.29 1.80 9.76
N ASN A 195 -10.51 1.73 10.26
CA ASN A 195 -11.28 0.50 10.33
C ASN A 195 -12.20 0.36 9.10
N SER A 196 -12.91 -0.76 9.00
CA SER A 196 -13.81 -1.04 7.87
C SER A 196 -14.98 -0.05 7.73
N LYS A 197 -15.44 0.55 8.84
CA LYS A 197 -16.48 1.59 8.82
C LYS A 197 -15.92 2.88 8.21
N ASP A 198 -14.72 3.30 8.60
CA ASP A 198 -14.08 4.50 8.03
C ASP A 198 -13.91 4.35 6.51
N ILE A 199 -13.48 3.17 6.05
CA ILE A 199 -13.38 2.84 4.62
C ILE A 199 -14.73 2.94 3.92
N TYR A 200 -15.78 2.36 4.51
CA TYR A 200 -17.14 2.40 3.95
C TYR A 200 -17.68 3.84 3.87
N GLU A 201 -17.52 4.62 4.95
CA GLU A 201 -17.97 6.01 5.00
C GLU A 201 -17.25 6.86 3.96
N TYR A 202 -15.94 6.65 3.78
CA TYR A 202 -15.16 7.35 2.77
C TYR A 202 -15.59 7.00 1.34
N LEU A 203 -15.71 5.70 1.02
CA LEU A 203 -16.16 5.25 -0.30
C LEU A 203 -17.52 5.86 -0.64
N LYS A 204 -18.44 5.88 0.32
CA LYS A 204 -19.77 6.46 0.16
C LYS A 204 -19.72 7.98 -0.03
N ALA A 205 -18.95 8.69 0.79
CA ALA A 205 -18.86 10.15 0.74
C ALA A 205 -18.27 10.67 -0.57
N HIS A 206 -17.34 9.90 -1.18
CA HIS A 206 -16.66 10.26 -2.43
C HIS A 206 -17.25 9.54 -3.67
N ASP A 207 -18.38 8.85 -3.52
CA ASP A 207 -19.06 8.09 -4.58
C ASP A 207 -18.13 7.08 -5.30
N LEU A 208 -17.20 6.48 -4.55
CA LEU A 208 -16.21 5.59 -5.10
C LEU A 208 -16.77 4.17 -5.30
N PRO A 209 -16.44 3.51 -6.43
CA PRO A 209 -16.87 2.15 -6.67
C PRO A 209 -16.15 1.17 -5.74
N TYR A 210 -16.86 0.14 -5.30
CA TYR A 210 -16.24 -1.05 -4.75
C TYR A 210 -15.56 -1.86 -5.86
N HIS A 211 -14.50 -2.59 -5.51
CA HIS A 211 -13.95 -3.59 -6.42
C HIS A 211 -15.02 -4.64 -6.77
N PRO A 212 -15.21 -5.04 -8.04
CA PRO A 212 -16.31 -5.94 -8.43
C PRO A 212 -16.37 -7.27 -7.66
N LEU A 213 -15.21 -7.84 -7.31
CA LEU A 213 -15.14 -9.07 -6.51
C LEU A 213 -15.62 -8.92 -5.06
N TRP A 214 -15.78 -7.70 -4.54
CA TRP A 214 -16.33 -7.47 -3.20
C TRP A 214 -17.72 -8.10 -3.06
N GLU A 215 -18.58 -7.91 -4.06
CA GLU A 215 -19.94 -8.48 -4.08
C GLU A 215 -19.95 -10.01 -4.22
N GLN A 216 -18.82 -10.59 -4.62
CA GLN A 216 -18.60 -12.03 -4.71
C GLN A 216 -17.97 -12.61 -3.42
N GLY A 217 -17.88 -11.81 -2.34
CA GLY A 217 -17.38 -12.25 -1.04
C GLY A 217 -15.86 -12.15 -0.88
N TYR A 218 -15.14 -11.50 -1.80
CA TYR A 218 -13.71 -11.25 -1.63
C TYR A 218 -13.47 -10.06 -0.71
N VAL A 219 -12.79 -10.28 0.41
CA VAL A 219 -12.36 -9.23 1.34
C VAL A 219 -10.90 -8.81 1.13
N SER A 220 -10.13 -9.61 0.37
CA SER A 220 -8.81 -9.29 -0.16
C SER A 220 -8.64 -9.93 -1.54
N VAL A 221 -7.93 -9.27 -2.45
CA VAL A 221 -7.68 -9.80 -3.80
C VAL A 221 -6.25 -9.46 -4.27
N GLY A 222 -5.63 -10.39 -4.97
CA GLY A 222 -4.45 -10.19 -5.82
C GLY A 222 -4.48 -11.30 -6.85
N ASP A 223 -3.39 -12.04 -7.07
CA ASP A 223 -3.37 -13.03 -8.15
C ASP A 223 -4.49 -14.08 -8.02
N TRP A 224 -5.11 -14.42 -9.15
CA TRP A 224 -6.31 -15.26 -9.21
C TRP A 224 -6.09 -16.66 -8.65
N HIS A 225 -4.87 -17.19 -8.75
CA HIS A 225 -4.51 -18.53 -8.28
C HIS A 225 -4.24 -18.60 -6.77
N SER A 226 -4.24 -17.46 -6.10
CA SER A 226 -3.88 -17.33 -4.67
C SER A 226 -4.83 -16.41 -3.90
N SER A 227 -6.05 -16.22 -4.42
CA SER A 227 -7.10 -15.40 -3.81
C SER A 227 -8.45 -16.12 -3.90
N ARG A 228 -9.19 -16.19 -2.81
CA ARG A 228 -10.55 -16.77 -2.76
C ARG A 228 -11.54 -15.90 -1.96
N PRO A 229 -12.85 -16.12 -2.07
CA PRO A 229 -13.82 -15.51 -1.17
C PRO A 229 -13.58 -15.90 0.29
N LEU A 230 -14.07 -15.08 1.21
CA LEU A 230 -14.08 -15.38 2.65
C LEU A 230 -15.04 -16.54 2.94
N GLY A 231 -14.51 -17.58 3.58
CA GLY A 231 -15.26 -18.74 4.05
C GLY A 231 -15.77 -18.56 5.47
N VAL A 232 -16.70 -19.42 5.88
CA VAL A 232 -17.33 -19.39 7.22
C VAL A 232 -16.32 -19.67 8.34
N ASP A 233 -15.30 -20.48 8.05
CA ASP A 233 -14.28 -20.89 9.01
C ASP A 233 -13.05 -19.96 9.01
N ASP A 234 -13.04 -18.89 8.19
CA ASP A 234 -11.92 -17.97 8.13
C ASP A 234 -11.96 -16.98 9.31
N THR A 235 -10.81 -16.85 9.98
CA THR A 235 -10.65 -15.95 11.13
C THR A 235 -10.46 -14.48 10.73
N ASP A 236 -9.96 -14.23 9.52
CA ASP A 236 -9.79 -12.88 8.95
C ASP A 236 -9.72 -12.90 7.42
N GLY A 237 -9.68 -11.72 6.81
CA GLY A 237 -9.66 -11.58 5.36
C GLY A 237 -8.36 -11.98 4.66
N ARG A 238 -7.23 -12.11 5.37
CA ARG A 238 -5.93 -12.52 4.81
C ARG A 238 -5.80 -14.04 4.74
N ALA A 239 -6.55 -14.80 5.55
CA ALA A 239 -6.68 -16.25 5.41
C ALA A 239 -7.13 -16.72 4.01
N THR A 240 -7.72 -15.81 3.22
CA THR A 240 -8.13 -16.05 1.83
C THR A 240 -6.99 -15.94 0.80
N ARG A 241 -5.77 -15.58 1.23
CA ARG A 241 -4.62 -15.31 0.37
C ARG A 241 -3.54 -16.37 0.49
N PHE A 242 -2.74 -16.52 -0.57
CA PHE A 242 -1.52 -17.34 -0.58
C PHE A 242 -1.74 -18.81 -0.18
N ASN A 243 -2.97 -19.32 -0.38
CA ASN A 243 -3.36 -20.69 0.01
C ASN A 243 -3.09 -21.01 1.49
N GLY A 244 -3.10 -20.00 2.37
CA GLY A 244 -2.81 -20.15 3.80
C GLY A 244 -1.32 -20.30 4.15
N LEU A 245 -0.42 -20.25 3.17
CA LEU A 245 1.03 -20.46 3.38
C LEU A 245 1.71 -19.24 4.01
N LYS A 246 1.19 -18.04 3.77
CA LYS A 246 1.73 -16.76 4.28
C LYS A 246 0.61 -15.79 4.59
N GLN A 247 0.90 -14.83 5.47
CA GLN A 247 -0.03 -13.74 5.81
C GLN A 247 0.35 -12.40 5.15
N GLU A 248 1.61 -12.22 4.76
CA GLU A 248 2.14 -10.98 4.18
C GLU A 248 2.64 -11.15 2.74
N CYS A 249 2.51 -10.08 1.94
CA CYS A 249 3.05 -10.05 0.58
C CYS A 249 4.54 -9.71 0.62
N GLY A 250 5.38 -10.40 -0.15
CA GLY A 250 6.83 -10.16 -0.20
C GLY A 250 7.24 -8.71 -0.47
N ILE A 251 6.38 -7.89 -1.09
CA ILE A 251 6.60 -6.45 -1.29
C ILE A 251 6.73 -5.66 0.04
N HIS A 252 6.08 -6.12 1.10
CA HIS A 252 5.99 -5.40 2.37
C HIS A 252 6.86 -5.97 3.49
N ILE A 253 7.61 -7.03 3.19
CA ILE A 253 8.47 -7.73 4.13
C ILE A 253 9.90 -7.16 4.00
N PRO A 254 10.63 -6.95 5.11
CA PRO A 254 12.06 -6.67 5.06
C PRO A 254 12.82 -7.82 4.39
N ARG A 255 13.85 -7.53 3.60
CA ARG A 255 14.59 -8.56 2.82
C ARG A 255 15.62 -9.35 3.61
N THR A 256 15.86 -9.05 4.89
CA THR A 256 16.76 -9.89 5.67
C THR A 256 16.05 -11.21 5.98
N PRO A 257 16.71 -12.37 5.82
CA PRO A 257 16.10 -13.67 6.12
C PRO A 257 15.55 -13.75 7.54
N GLU A 258 16.26 -13.17 8.51
CA GLU A 258 15.87 -13.16 9.93
C GLU A 258 14.59 -12.36 10.19
N GLU A 259 14.38 -11.22 9.52
CA GLU A 259 13.16 -10.42 9.67
C GLU A 259 11.98 -11.04 8.88
N ALA A 260 12.26 -11.63 7.71
CA ALA A 260 11.26 -12.31 6.90
C ALA A 260 10.73 -13.60 7.54
N GLU A 261 11.59 -14.39 8.21
CA GLU A 261 11.21 -15.59 8.94
C GLU A 261 10.25 -15.28 10.11
N SER A 262 10.43 -14.15 10.79
CA SER A 262 9.51 -13.71 11.85
C SER A 262 8.09 -13.40 11.37
N LEU A 263 7.92 -13.14 10.07
CA LEU A 263 6.65 -12.80 9.42
C LEU A 263 6.00 -14.02 8.74
N ASN A 264 6.80 -15.05 8.48
CA ASN A 264 6.35 -16.35 7.99
C ASN A 264 5.88 -17.28 9.11
N SER A 265 6.04 -16.90 10.39
CA SER A 265 5.50 -17.68 11.50
C SER A 265 3.98 -17.50 11.58
N SER A 266 3.27 -18.24 10.73
CA SER A 266 1.95 -18.76 11.06
C SER A 266 2.12 -19.52 12.38
N SER A 267 1.90 -18.85 13.51
CA SER A 267 2.03 -19.49 14.81
C SER A 267 0.83 -20.41 15.01
N LEU A 268 0.94 -21.62 14.42
CA LEU A 268 0.43 -22.95 14.81
C LEU A 268 0.50 -23.91 13.61
#